data_AF-A0A6P4DA14-F1
#
_entry.id   AF-A0A6P4DA14-F1
#
_cell.length_a   1.000
_cell.length_b   1.000
_cell.length_c   1.000
_cell.angle_alpha   90.00
_cell.angle_beta   90.00
_cell.angle_gamma   90.00
#
_symmetry.space_group_name_H-M   'P 1'
#
loop_
_entity.id
_entity.type
_entity.pdbx_description
1 polymer ?
#
loop_
_entity_poly.entity_id
_entity_poly.type
_entity_poly.pdbx_seq_one_letter_code
_entity_poly.pdbx_strand_id
1 'polypeptide(L)'
;MDGRVALVPWADMLNHSCDVDTFLDYDNLSKGIVFTTDRPYQPGEQVFISYGKKSNGELLLSYGFVPREGANSCDSIELSVSLKKSDKSYKEKLELLKKYGLSGSQCFPIQITGWPLELMAYAYLAVSPPNM
;
A
#
# COMPACT_ATOMS: atom_id res chain seq x y z
N MET A 1 17.61 -10.42 2.72
CA MET A 1 18.12 -11.26 1.61
C MET A 1 18.36 -10.34 0.42
N ASP A 2 19.51 -10.43 -0.27
CA ASP A 2 19.93 -9.54 -1.38
C ASP A 2 19.03 -9.66 -2.64
N GLY A 3 17.74 -9.35 -2.52
CA GLY A 3 16.75 -9.55 -3.59
C GLY A 3 16.48 -11.02 -3.95
N ARG A 4 16.97 -11.98 -3.16
CA ARG A 4 16.73 -13.42 -3.37
C ARG A 4 15.31 -13.77 -2.96
N VAL A 5 14.59 -14.44 -3.87
CA VAL A 5 13.24 -14.97 -3.67
C VAL A 5 13.29 -16.49 -3.53
N ALA A 6 12.36 -17.05 -2.76
CA ALA A 6 12.25 -18.49 -2.53
C ALA A 6 10.79 -18.91 -2.43
N LEU A 7 10.51 -20.16 -2.80
CA LEU A 7 9.28 -20.84 -2.42
C LEU A 7 9.52 -21.50 -1.05
N VAL A 8 8.57 -21.33 -0.14
CA VAL A 8 8.68 -21.84 1.24
C VAL A 8 7.58 -22.87 1.45
N PRO A 9 7.88 -24.18 1.25
CA PRO A 9 6.91 -25.23 1.46
C PRO A 9 6.31 -25.16 2.86
N TRP A 10 5.04 -25.54 2.98
CA TRP A 10 4.22 -25.47 4.20
C TRP A 10 3.78 -24.06 4.57
N ALA A 11 4.69 -23.09 4.56
CA ALA A 11 4.35 -21.70 4.83
C ALA A 11 3.48 -21.10 3.71
N ASP A 12 3.70 -21.53 2.47
CA ASP A 12 2.92 -21.14 1.29
C ASP A 12 1.46 -21.65 1.30
N MET A 13 1.14 -22.62 2.15
CA MET A 13 -0.23 -23.12 2.34
C MET A 13 -1.10 -22.21 3.22
N LEU A 14 -0.50 -21.22 3.90
CA LEU A 14 -1.24 -20.29 4.76
C LEU A 14 -1.97 -19.25 3.90
N ASN A 15 -3.28 -19.16 4.09
CA ASN A 15 -4.13 -18.22 3.36
C ASN A 15 -4.06 -16.81 3.93
N HIS A 16 -4.43 -15.83 3.09
CA HIS A 16 -4.56 -14.44 3.50
C HIS A 16 -5.83 -14.17 4.30
N SER A 17 -5.73 -13.35 5.34
CA SER A 17 -6.88 -12.63 5.92
C SER A 17 -6.55 -11.14 6.08
N CYS A 18 -7.54 -10.27 5.85
CA CYS A 18 -7.43 -8.83 6.10
C CYS A 18 -7.51 -8.48 7.60
N ASP A 19 -7.88 -9.44 8.45
CA ASP A 19 -8.09 -9.25 9.89
C ASP A 19 -6.87 -9.62 10.75
N VAL A 20 -5.75 -9.97 10.12
CA VAL A 20 -4.52 -10.38 10.80
C VAL A 20 -3.33 -9.54 10.35
N ASP A 21 -2.41 -9.28 11.27
CA ASP A 21 -1.17 -8.54 11.01
C ASP A 21 0.06 -9.46 10.99
N THR A 22 -0.12 -10.76 11.26
CA THR A 22 0.96 -11.76 11.24
C THR A 22 1.52 -11.99 9.83
N PHE A 23 2.83 -12.18 9.70
CA PHE A 23 3.52 -12.41 8.43
C PHE A 23 4.67 -13.41 8.60
N LEU A 24 5.14 -13.96 7.48
CA LEU A 24 6.32 -14.82 7.45
C LEU A 24 7.59 -13.97 7.61
N ASP A 25 8.42 -14.33 8.58
CA ASP A 25 9.71 -13.70 8.84
C ASP A 25 10.84 -14.73 8.75
N TYR A 26 12.09 -14.27 8.72
CA TYR A 26 13.27 -15.12 8.75
C TYR A 26 14.05 -14.92 10.04
N ASP A 27 14.09 -15.95 10.88
CA ASP A 27 14.89 -15.93 12.10
C ASP A 27 16.35 -16.30 11.81
N ASN A 28 17.24 -15.37 12.10
CA ASN A 28 18.68 -15.53 11.90
C ASN A 28 19.32 -16.54 12.84
N LEU A 29 18.72 -16.79 14.01
CA LEU A 29 19.26 -17.73 15.00
C LEU A 29 18.94 -19.17 14.60
N SER A 30 17.66 -19.48 14.36
CA SER A 30 17.23 -20.81 13.90
C SER A 30 17.52 -21.07 12.41
N LYS A 31 17.89 -20.04 11.63
CA LYS A 31 18.09 -20.12 10.17
C LYS A 31 16.84 -20.62 9.43
N GLY A 32 15.67 -20.21 9.87
CA GLY A 32 14.39 -20.71 9.37
C GLY A 32 13.38 -19.59 9.10
N ILE A 33 12.40 -19.91 8.25
CA ILE A 33 11.19 -19.10 8.11
C ILE A 33 10.28 -19.40 9.29
N VAL A 34 9.83 -18.35 9.97
CA VAL A 34 8.99 -18.42 11.16
C VAL A 34 7.81 -17.48 10.99
N PHE A 35 6.72 -17.73 11.71
CA PHE A 35 5.69 -16.73 11.93
C PHE A 35 5.15 -16.89 13.35
N THR A 36 4.63 -15.80 13.89
CA THR A 36 4.03 -15.76 15.22
C THR A 36 2.56 -15.42 15.06
N THR A 37 1.70 -16.20 15.71
CA THR A 37 0.25 -15.91 15.74
C THR A 37 -0.01 -14.66 16.57
N ASP A 38 -0.86 -13.77 16.07
CA ASP A 38 -1.33 -12.55 16.75
C ASP A 38 -2.46 -12.82 17.76
N ARG A 39 -3.06 -14.01 17.70
CA ARG A 39 -4.17 -14.44 18.56
C ARG A 39 -4.14 -15.96 18.82
N PRO A 40 -4.84 -16.45 19.85
CA PRO A 40 -5.06 -17.89 20.01
C PRO A 40 -5.98 -18.45 18.91
N TYR A 41 -5.75 -19.72 18.54
CA TYR A 41 -6.55 -20.49 17.60
C TYR A 41 -7.13 -21.74 18.26
N GLN A 42 -8.34 -22.12 17.89
CA GLN A 42 -8.98 -23.35 18.38
C GLN A 42 -8.68 -24.56 17.48
N PRO A 43 -8.74 -25.80 18.00
CA PRO A 43 -8.64 -26.99 17.15
C PRO A 43 -9.66 -26.97 16.00
N GLY A 44 -9.17 -27.18 14.77
CA GLY A 44 -9.98 -27.12 13.55
C GLY A 44 -10.15 -25.72 12.95
N GLU A 45 -9.69 -24.66 13.63
CA GLU A 45 -9.67 -23.31 13.09
C GLU A 45 -8.50 -23.14 12.10
N GLN A 46 -8.77 -22.44 10.99
CA GLN A 46 -7.74 -22.12 10.01
C GLN A 46 -6.83 -21.00 10.51
N VAL A 47 -5.52 -21.20 10.36
CA VAL A 47 -4.51 -20.17 10.62
C VAL A 47 -4.29 -19.33 9.37
N PHE A 48 -4.35 -18.02 9.52
CA PHE A 48 -4.18 -17.06 8.43
C PHE A 48 -2.93 -16.21 8.65
N ILE A 49 -2.42 -15.66 7.55
CA ILE A 49 -1.37 -14.62 7.56
C ILE A 49 -1.80 -13.40 6.73
N SER A 50 -1.09 -12.30 6.88
CA SER A 50 -1.17 -11.16 5.99
C SER A 50 -0.20 -11.36 4.83
N TYR A 51 -0.70 -11.20 3.59
CA TYR A 51 0.17 -11.08 2.41
C TYR A 51 0.70 -9.66 2.22
N GLY A 52 0.43 -8.78 3.21
CA GLY A 52 0.80 -7.38 3.22
C GLY A 52 -0.37 -6.45 2.91
N LYS A 53 -0.11 -5.15 3.04
CA LYS A 53 -1.06 -4.06 2.74
C LYS A 53 -1.20 -3.88 1.24
N LYS A 54 -2.07 -4.68 0.63
CA LYS A 54 -2.28 -4.74 -0.82
C LYS A 54 -3.70 -4.34 -1.18
N SER A 55 -3.84 -3.66 -2.31
CA SER A 55 -5.13 -3.41 -2.95
C SER A 55 -5.77 -4.71 -3.42
N ASN A 56 -7.10 -4.70 -3.63
CA ASN A 56 -7.79 -5.84 -4.23
C ASN A 56 -7.29 -6.13 -5.64
N GLY A 57 -6.86 -5.11 -6.38
CA GLY A 57 -6.23 -5.27 -7.69
C GLY A 57 -4.89 -6.04 -7.61
N GLU A 58 -4.04 -5.71 -6.64
CA GLU A 58 -2.78 -6.43 -6.42
C GLU A 58 -3.00 -7.88 -5.97
N LEU A 59 -3.99 -8.11 -5.08
CA LEU A 59 -4.35 -9.45 -4.63
C LEU A 59 -4.88 -10.32 -5.78
N LEU A 60 -5.72 -9.75 -6.64
CA LEU A 60 -6.22 -10.45 -7.81
C LEU A 60 -5.09 -10.81 -8.78
N LEU A 61 -4.24 -9.84 -9.12
CA LEU A 61 -3.17 -10.04 -10.10
C LEU A 61 -2.05 -10.95 -9.60
N SER A 62 -1.68 -10.85 -8.33
CA SER A 62 -0.53 -11.59 -7.77
C SER A 62 -0.92 -12.93 -7.12
N TYR A 63 -2.16 -13.06 -6.62
CA TYR A 63 -2.59 -14.20 -5.82
C TYR A 63 -3.89 -14.86 -6.31
N GLY A 64 -4.56 -14.28 -7.31
CA GLY A 64 -5.71 -14.92 -7.97
C GLY A 64 -7.02 -14.89 -7.16
N PHE A 65 -7.14 -14.02 -6.15
CA PHE A 65 -8.38 -13.87 -5.38
C PHE A 65 -8.67 -12.40 -5.05
N VAL A 66 -9.93 -12.11 -4.71
CA VAL A 66 -10.36 -10.81 -4.18
C VAL A 66 -11.07 -11.07 -2.84
N PRO A 67 -10.69 -10.37 -1.75
CA PRO A 67 -11.42 -10.38 -0.50
C PRO A 67 -12.90 -10.01 -0.66
N ARG A 68 -13.72 -10.32 0.36
CA ARG A 68 -15.12 -9.88 0.35
C ARG A 68 -15.21 -8.35 0.30
N GLU A 69 -16.26 -7.84 -0.33
CA GLU A 69 -16.52 -6.41 -0.42
C GLU A 69 -16.48 -5.75 0.97
N GLY A 70 -15.71 -4.67 1.10
CA GLY A 70 -15.53 -3.94 2.36
C GLY A 70 -14.59 -4.59 3.38
N ALA A 71 -14.08 -5.81 3.15
CA ALA A 71 -13.19 -6.48 4.10
C ALA A 71 -11.74 -5.96 4.06
N ASN A 72 -11.29 -5.48 2.90
CA ASN A 72 -9.93 -4.97 2.72
C ASN A 72 -9.87 -3.46 2.93
N SER A 73 -9.45 -3.03 4.12
CA SER A 73 -9.24 -1.61 4.45
C SER A 73 -8.07 -0.97 3.70
N CYS A 74 -7.18 -1.80 3.13
CA CYS A 74 -6.06 -1.36 2.29
C CYS A 74 -6.43 -1.30 0.80
N ASP A 75 -7.69 -1.58 0.43
CA ASP A 75 -8.11 -1.47 -0.95
C ASP A 75 -7.93 -0.05 -1.47
N SER A 76 -7.34 0.07 -2.66
CA SER A 76 -6.98 1.36 -3.23
C SER A 76 -6.98 1.36 -4.74
N ILE A 77 -7.17 2.57 -5.29
CA ILE A 77 -7.01 2.85 -6.71
C ILE A 77 -6.02 3.98 -6.93
N GLU A 78 -5.34 3.95 -8.07
CA GLU A 78 -4.42 4.99 -8.47
C GLU A 78 -5.15 6.23 -9.01
N LEU A 79 -5.00 7.37 -8.34
CA LEU A 79 -5.44 8.68 -8.85
C LEU A 79 -4.26 9.47 -9.39
N SER A 80 -4.26 9.70 -10.70
CA SER A 80 -3.34 10.63 -11.35
C SER A 80 -3.87 12.07 -11.28
N VAL A 81 -3.05 12.97 -10.74
CA VAL A 81 -3.31 14.43 -10.70
C VAL A 81 -2.18 15.18 -11.38
N SER A 82 -2.49 16.32 -12.01
CA SER A 82 -1.48 17.14 -12.67
C SER A 82 -1.82 18.63 -12.65
N LEU A 83 -0.78 19.46 -12.59
CA LEU A 83 -0.87 20.89 -12.81
C LEU A 83 -1.25 21.17 -14.25
N LYS A 84 -2.29 21.99 -14.44
CA LYS A 84 -2.68 22.45 -15.77
C LYS A 84 -1.65 23.46 -16.28
N LYS A 85 -1.08 23.20 -17.46
CA LYS A 85 -0.15 24.14 -18.13
C LYS A 85 -0.77 25.50 -18.43
N SER A 86 -2.10 25.60 -18.48
CA SER A 86 -2.84 26.84 -18.65
C SER A 86 -2.99 27.66 -17.37
N ASP A 87 -2.53 27.16 -16.22
CA ASP A 87 -2.53 27.90 -14.96
C ASP A 87 -1.55 29.08 -15.06
N LYS A 88 -2.03 30.28 -14.72
CA LYS A 88 -1.23 31.52 -14.76
C LYS A 88 0.01 31.42 -13.87
N SER A 89 -0.08 30.65 -12.79
CA SER A 89 0.99 30.45 -11.80
C SER A 89 1.65 29.07 -11.95
N TYR A 90 1.59 28.46 -13.14
CA TYR A 90 2.11 27.12 -13.38
C TYR A 90 3.60 26.99 -13.01
N LYS A 91 4.43 27.98 -13.37
CA LYS A 91 5.87 27.91 -13.14
C LYS A 91 6.19 27.95 -11.65
N GLU A 92 5.57 28.88 -10.93
CA GLU A 92 5.74 29.07 -9.49
C GLU A 92 5.28 27.82 -8.73
N LYS A 93 4.10 27.30 -9.06
CA LYS A 93 3.56 26.06 -8.46
C LYS A 93 4.45 24.86 -8.75
N LEU A 94 4.97 24.74 -9.98
CA LEU A 94 5.86 23.63 -10.35
C LEU A 94 7.19 23.69 -9.58
N GLU A 95 7.80 24.86 -9.45
CA GLU A 95 9.03 25.02 -8.66
C GLU A 95 8.79 24.76 -7.17
N LEU A 96 7.64 25.17 -6.64
CA LEU A 96 7.24 24.86 -5.27
C LEU A 96 7.05 23.36 -5.04
N LEU A 97 6.36 22.65 -5.95
CA LEU A 97 6.22 21.20 -5.90
C LEU A 97 7.59 20.51 -5.90
N LYS A 98 8.48 20.89 -6.83
CA LYS A 98 9.84 20.34 -6.91
C LYS A 98 10.65 20.57 -5.63
N LYS A 99 10.50 21.74 -4.99
CA LYS A 99 11.14 22.05 -3.71
C LYS A 99 10.77 21.05 -2.61
N TYR A 100 9.56 20.50 -2.65
CA TYR A 100 9.08 19.45 -1.74
C TYR A 100 9.24 18.03 -2.29
N GLY A 101 10.00 17.83 -3.37
CA GLY A 101 10.24 16.51 -3.97
C GLY A 101 9.05 15.96 -4.77
N LEU A 102 8.07 16.80 -5.10
CA LEU A 102 6.89 16.44 -5.88
C LEU A 102 7.06 16.83 -7.35
N SER A 103 6.32 16.16 -8.23
CA SER A 103 6.33 16.41 -9.68
C SER A 103 5.07 17.14 -10.12
N GLY A 104 5.11 17.83 -11.27
CA GLY A 104 3.92 18.50 -11.81
C GLY A 104 2.77 17.55 -12.16
N SER A 105 3.05 16.28 -12.40
CA SER A 105 2.07 15.19 -12.54
C SER A 105 2.48 14.06 -11.60
N GLN A 106 1.54 13.56 -10.80
CA GLN A 106 1.81 12.56 -9.78
C GLN A 106 0.62 11.62 -9.61
N CYS A 107 0.90 10.39 -9.17
CA CYS A 107 -0.11 9.38 -8.90
C CYS A 107 -0.16 9.09 -7.40
N PHE A 108 -1.36 8.98 -6.84
CA PHE A 108 -1.59 8.75 -5.41
C PHE A 108 -2.58 7.60 -5.21
N PRO A 109 -2.33 6.66 -4.29
CA PRO A 109 -3.25 5.55 -4.01
C PRO A 109 -4.38 6.01 -3.10
N ILE A 110 -5.59 6.20 -3.63
CA ILE A 110 -6.75 6.55 -2.81
C ILE A 110 -7.33 5.29 -2.21
N GLN A 111 -7.54 5.30 -0.90
CA GLN A 111 -8.16 4.21 -0.16
C GLN A 111 -9.63 4.50 0.13
N ILE A 112 -10.42 3.46 0.35
CA ILE A 112 -11.82 3.60 0.79
C ILE A 112 -11.92 4.33 2.15
N THR A 113 -10.86 4.24 2.94
CA THR A 113 -10.75 4.84 4.28
C THR A 113 -10.35 6.32 4.24
N GLY A 114 -9.89 6.85 3.10
CA GLY A 114 -9.56 8.26 2.97
C GLY A 114 -8.51 8.63 1.91
N TRP A 115 -8.12 9.90 1.97
CA TRP A 115 -7.14 10.50 1.06
C TRP A 115 -5.74 10.43 1.67
N PRO A 116 -4.71 10.02 0.89
CA PRO A 116 -3.33 10.08 1.35
C PRO A 116 -2.91 11.49 1.75
N LEU A 117 -2.10 11.59 2.80
CA LEU A 117 -1.57 12.87 3.27
C LEU A 117 -0.78 13.58 2.16
N GLU A 118 -0.05 12.82 1.35
CA GLU A 118 0.74 13.30 0.23
C GLU A 118 -0.13 13.90 -0.87
N LEU A 119 -1.31 13.31 -1.13
CA LEU A 119 -2.28 13.87 -2.07
C LEU A 119 -2.86 15.18 -1.52
N MET A 120 -3.17 15.25 -0.22
CA MET A 120 -3.65 16.48 0.40
C MET A 120 -2.59 17.60 0.35
N ALA A 121 -1.33 17.27 0.62
CA ALA A 121 -0.21 18.20 0.51
C ALA A 121 -0.01 18.68 -0.93
N TYR A 122 -0.05 17.75 -1.90
CA TYR A 122 -0.01 18.09 -3.33
C TYR A 122 -1.15 19.04 -3.69
N ALA A 123 -2.39 18.70 -3.30
CA ALA A 123 -3.57 19.50 -3.58
C ALA A 123 -3.44 20.91 -3.00
N TYR A 124 -2.98 21.02 -1.75
CA TYR A 124 -2.71 22.31 -1.10
C TYR A 124 -1.76 23.18 -1.94
N LEU A 125 -0.60 22.64 -2.32
CA LEU A 125 0.38 23.37 -3.12
C LEU A 125 -0.14 23.69 -4.54
N ALA A 126 -0.91 22.79 -5.13
CA ALA A 126 -1.46 22.95 -6.47
C ALA A 126 -2.57 24.02 -6.55
N VAL A 127 -3.34 24.23 -5.47
CA VAL A 127 -4.43 25.22 -5.42
C VAL A 127 -4.02 26.53 -4.75
N SER A 128 -2.80 26.62 -4.19
CA SER A 128 -2.30 27.85 -3.57
C SER A 128 -2.34 29.05 -4.53
N PRO A 129 -2.77 30.23 -4.06
CA PRO A 129 -2.68 31.45 -4.83
C PRO A 129 -1.21 31.88 -5.00
N PRO A 130 -0.88 32.67 -6.02
CA PRO A 130 0.49 33.12 -6.30
C PRO A 130 1.16 33.95 -5.19
N ASN A 131 0.42 34.44 -4.19
CA ASN A 131 0.90 35.39 -3.18
C ASN A 131 1.12 34.75 -1.79
N MET A 132 1.37 33.45 -1.71
CA MET A 132 1.62 32.75 -0.45
C MET A 132 3.12 32.69 -0.12
#